data_AF-A0A4J1QPL6-F1
#
_entry.id   AF-A0A4J1QPL6-F1
#
_cell.length_a   1.000
_cell.length_b   1.000
_cell.length_c   1.000
_cell.angle_alpha   90.00
_cell.angle_beta   90.00
_cell.angle_gamma   90.00
#
_symmetry.space_group_name_H-M   'P 1'
#
loop_
_entity.id
_entity.type
_entity.pdbx_description
1 polymer ?
#
loop_
_entity_poly.entity_id
_entity_poly.type
_entity_poly.pdbx_seq_one_letter_code
_entity_poly.pdbx_strand_id
1 'polypeptide(L)'
;MKQKQPIVARTKQHTFEELIQDQKLERLAKFSPDLVGRYGFTASCASSFANLIKEAYGGKNLNVVYASRMLALWNIACSCYHKADGYSLADALFSDKKICLDYFYYHNNTSDIITLDMIEDVKKNYLQLVTTATSDNMSVIEFEMEKESDLYYFIKATLGSSFSRMHYSVLVKALAGALAKNI
;
A
#
# COMPACT_ATOMS: atom_id res chain seq x y z
N MET A 1 14.19 -1.90 23.61
CA MET A 1 14.57 -1.85 22.18
C MET A 1 14.42 -0.41 21.70
N LYS A 2 15.45 0.23 21.14
CA LYS A 2 15.28 1.55 20.51
C LYS A 2 14.37 1.37 19.30
N GLN A 3 13.20 2.01 19.28
CA GLN A 3 12.36 2.07 18.08
C GLN A 3 13.22 2.62 16.94
N LYS A 4 13.39 1.85 15.86
CA LYS A 4 13.99 2.37 14.63
C LYS A 4 13.10 3.51 14.17
N GLN A 5 13.69 4.68 13.93
CA GLN A 5 12.95 5.81 13.38
C GLN A 5 12.34 5.38 12.03
N PRO A 6 11.05 5.66 11.78
CA PRO A 6 10.43 5.35 10.50
C PRO A 6 11.15 6.12 9.38
N ILE A 7 11.46 5.40 8.30
CA ILE A 7 12.11 5.97 7.13
C ILE A 7 11.03 6.69 6.30
N VAL A 8 11.31 7.91 5.89
CA VAL A 8 10.47 8.65 4.95
C VAL A 8 10.56 7.95 3.59
N ALA A 9 9.41 7.49 3.09
CA ALA A 9 9.35 6.77 1.83
C ALA A 9 9.66 7.71 0.65
N ARG A 10 9.99 7.11 -0.49
CA ARG A 10 10.12 7.81 -1.76
C ARG A 10 9.64 6.88 -2.87
N THR A 11 9.12 7.45 -3.95
CA THR A 11 8.87 6.68 -5.17
C THR A 11 10.16 6.61 -6.00
N LYS A 12 10.06 6.03 -7.21
CA LYS A 12 11.17 6.11 -8.17
C LYS A 12 11.35 7.52 -8.73
N GLN A 13 10.31 8.36 -8.68
CA GLN A 13 10.24 9.66 -9.34
C GLN A 13 10.29 10.83 -8.35
N HIS A 14 9.74 10.65 -7.15
CA HIS A 14 9.45 11.75 -6.24
C HIS A 14 9.77 11.43 -4.77
N THR A 15 10.13 12.50 -4.06
CA THR A 15 10.41 12.57 -2.63
C THR A 15 9.39 13.45 -1.91
N PHE A 16 9.36 13.38 -0.59
CA PHE A 16 8.47 14.23 0.20
C PHE A 16 8.91 15.70 0.18
N GLU A 17 10.22 15.96 0.14
CA GLU A 17 10.80 17.28 0.00
C GLU A 17 10.35 17.98 -1.28
N GLU A 18 10.33 17.26 -2.42
CA GLU A 18 9.81 17.79 -3.68
C GLU A 18 8.31 18.12 -3.58
N LEU A 19 7.51 17.30 -2.90
CA LEU A 19 6.09 17.58 -2.67
C LEU A 19 5.88 18.89 -1.88
N ILE A 20 6.78 19.15 -0.91
CA ILE A 20 6.78 20.38 -0.12
C ILE A 20 7.16 21.58 -1.01
N GLN A 21 8.25 21.46 -1.77
CA GLN A 21 8.79 22.52 -2.63
C GLN A 21 7.81 22.92 -3.74
N ASP A 22 7.12 21.95 -4.34
CA ASP A 22 6.08 22.17 -5.36
C ASP A 22 4.74 22.66 -4.76
N GLN A 23 4.69 22.86 -3.44
CA GLN A 23 3.53 23.31 -2.69
C GLN A 23 2.28 22.42 -2.87
N LYS A 24 2.45 21.10 -2.98
CA LYS A 24 1.36 20.13 -3.24
C LYS A 24 0.82 19.44 -1.98
N LEU A 25 1.20 19.85 -0.76
CA LEU A 25 0.77 19.22 0.50
C LEU A 25 -0.75 19.27 0.71
N GLU A 26 -1.42 20.30 0.21
CA GLU A 26 -2.89 20.40 0.31
C GLU A 26 -3.57 19.22 -0.40
N ARG A 27 -2.99 18.74 -1.51
CA ARG A 27 -3.52 17.58 -2.24
C ARG A 27 -3.40 16.31 -1.41
N LEU A 28 -2.27 16.12 -0.76
CA LEU A 28 -2.06 15.00 0.16
C LEU A 28 -3.02 15.08 1.36
N ALA A 29 -3.19 16.27 1.94
CA ALA A 29 -4.07 16.50 3.08
C ALA A 29 -5.54 16.19 2.77
N LYS A 30 -6.01 16.42 1.53
CA LYS A 30 -7.37 16.08 1.10
C LYS A 30 -7.67 14.59 1.17
N PHE A 31 -6.65 13.73 1.12
CA PHE A 31 -6.80 12.28 1.24
C PHE A 31 -6.64 11.78 2.69
N SER A 32 -6.44 12.69 3.65
CA SER A 32 -6.23 12.31 5.05
C SER A 32 -7.34 11.46 5.67
N PRO A 33 -8.64 11.63 5.38
CA PRO A 33 -9.69 10.76 5.93
C PRO A 33 -9.60 9.32 5.44
N ASP A 34 -9.12 9.14 4.20
CA ASP A 34 -9.12 7.86 3.50
C ASP A 34 -7.79 7.10 3.67
N LEU A 35 -6.69 7.84 3.88
CA LEU A 35 -5.33 7.29 4.05
C LEU A 35 -4.92 7.21 5.53
N VAL A 36 -5.85 6.94 6.45
CA VAL A 36 -5.49 6.86 7.88
C VAL A 36 -4.70 5.58 8.15
N GLY A 37 -3.41 5.72 8.44
CA GLY A 37 -2.54 4.64 8.91
C GLY A 37 -1.65 5.10 10.06
N ARG A 38 -1.30 4.19 10.97
CA ARG A 38 -0.43 4.49 12.12
C ARG A 38 1.04 4.47 11.71
N TYR A 39 1.57 5.58 11.21
CA TYR A 39 3.03 5.77 11.12
C TYR A 39 3.51 6.63 12.28
N GLY A 40 4.41 6.07 13.09
CA GLY A 40 4.96 6.67 14.31
C GLY A 40 6.04 7.72 14.04
N PHE A 41 5.82 8.66 13.11
CA PHE A 41 6.75 9.77 12.91
C PHE A 41 6.76 10.66 14.14
N THR A 42 7.84 10.61 14.91
CA THR A 42 8.01 11.43 16.11
C THR A 42 8.26 12.90 15.74
N ALA A 43 8.09 13.79 16.71
CA ALA A 43 8.40 15.20 16.53
C ALA A 43 9.85 15.43 16.05
N SER A 44 10.81 14.65 16.56
CA SER A 44 12.21 14.75 16.14
C SER A 44 12.44 14.43 14.66
N CYS A 45 11.71 13.44 14.10
CA CYS A 45 11.82 13.07 12.69
C CYS A 45 11.16 14.11 11.77
N ALA A 46 10.15 14.82 12.26
CA ALA A 46 9.37 15.78 11.49
C ALA A 46 9.92 17.22 11.55
N SER A 47 10.87 17.52 12.45
CA SER A 47 11.37 18.90 12.67
C SER A 47 12.01 19.52 11.42
N SER A 48 12.86 18.79 10.69
CA SER A 48 13.48 19.30 9.45
C SER A 48 12.43 19.61 8.39
N PHE A 49 11.47 18.71 8.22
CA PHE A 49 10.35 18.89 7.30
C PHE A 49 9.44 20.06 7.71
N ALA A 50 9.21 20.26 9.00
CA ALA A 50 8.42 21.40 9.47
C ALA A 50 9.08 22.74 9.09
N ASN A 51 10.41 22.84 9.12
CA ASN A 51 11.13 24.02 8.67
C ASN A 51 11.02 24.19 7.14
N LEU A 52 11.25 23.13 6.36
CA LEU A 52 11.08 23.15 4.91
C LEU A 52 9.67 23.60 4.50
N ILE A 53 8.65 23.10 5.20
CA ILE A 53 7.26 23.48 4.99
C ILE A 53 7.04 24.96 5.30
N LYS A 54 7.58 25.48 6.40
CA LYS A 54 7.46 26.91 6.73
C LYS A 54 8.10 27.79 5.66
N GLU A 55 9.28 27.41 5.18
CA GLU A 55 10.00 28.14 4.13
C GLU A 55 9.21 28.13 2.81
N ALA A 56 8.77 26.96 2.35
CA ALA A 56 8.05 26.81 1.09
C ALA A 56 6.67 27.49 1.07
N TYR A 57 5.99 27.59 2.22
CA TYR A 57 4.64 28.14 2.34
C TYR A 57 4.59 29.53 2.98
N GLY A 58 5.72 30.25 3.06
CA GLY A 58 5.77 31.65 3.48
C GLY A 58 5.45 31.88 4.96
N GLY A 59 5.88 30.99 5.84
CA GLY A 59 5.80 31.19 7.30
C GLY A 59 4.43 30.98 7.94
N LYS A 60 3.45 30.40 7.22
CA LYS A 60 2.18 29.94 7.84
C LYS A 60 2.50 29.04 9.05
N ASN A 61 1.68 29.11 10.11
CA ASN A 61 1.84 28.41 11.40
C ASN A 61 1.77 26.87 11.29
N LEU A 62 2.67 26.27 10.52
CA LEU A 62 2.79 24.86 10.27
C LEU A 62 3.71 24.30 11.36
N ASN A 63 3.11 23.53 12.27
CA ASN A 63 3.81 22.97 13.42
C ASN A 63 4.36 21.57 13.10
N VAL A 64 5.24 21.07 13.96
CA VAL A 64 5.87 19.76 13.82
C VAL A 64 4.84 18.62 13.77
N VAL A 65 3.69 18.79 14.43
CA VAL A 65 2.59 17.81 14.40
C VAL A 65 1.99 17.70 13.00
N TYR A 66 1.79 18.83 12.32
CA TYR A 66 1.33 18.84 10.93
C TYR A 66 2.33 18.13 10.01
N ALA A 67 3.62 18.43 10.12
CA ALA A 67 4.66 17.78 9.34
C ALA A 67 4.70 16.26 9.56
N SER A 68 4.59 15.81 10.82
CA SER A 68 4.51 14.39 11.18
C SER A 68 3.29 13.69 10.53
N ARG A 69 2.12 14.34 10.53
CA ARG A 69 0.92 13.80 9.86
C ARG A 69 1.10 13.71 8.34
N MET A 70 1.67 14.75 7.72
CA MET A 70 1.92 14.73 6.28
C MET A 70 2.94 13.65 5.89
N LEU A 71 3.97 13.41 6.71
CA LEU A 71 4.90 12.30 6.52
C LEU A 71 4.20 10.93 6.56
N ALA A 72 3.29 10.74 7.52
CA ALA A 72 2.51 9.51 7.62
C ALA A 72 1.65 9.29 6.36
N LEU A 73 0.93 10.32 5.91
CA LEU A 73 0.11 10.26 4.70
C LEU A 73 0.96 10.03 3.44
N TRP A 74 2.13 10.67 3.36
CA TRP A 74 3.06 10.49 2.25
C TRP A 74 3.57 9.05 2.16
N ASN A 75 3.95 8.46 3.29
CA ASN A 75 4.37 7.05 3.31
C ASN A 75 3.26 6.12 2.85
N ILE A 76 2.01 6.39 3.25
CA ILE A 76 0.85 5.60 2.79
C ILE A 76 0.66 5.79 1.29
N ALA A 77 0.71 7.02 0.79
CA ALA A 77 0.60 7.30 -0.63
C ALA A 77 1.70 6.60 -1.45
N CYS A 78 2.93 6.54 -0.95
CA CYS A 78 4.02 5.77 -1.56
C CYS A 78 3.75 4.27 -1.60
N SER A 79 3.00 3.76 -0.62
CA SER A 79 2.57 2.36 -0.52
C SER A 79 1.26 2.09 -1.26
N CYS A 80 0.58 3.09 -1.82
CA CYS A 80 -0.65 2.89 -2.60
C CYS A 80 -0.33 2.87 -4.09
N TYR A 81 -0.86 1.89 -4.81
CA TYR A 81 -0.57 1.66 -6.22
C TYR A 81 -1.86 1.59 -7.04
N HIS A 82 -1.83 2.13 -8.24
CA HIS A 82 -2.96 2.09 -9.14
C HIS A 82 -3.21 0.67 -9.64
N LYS A 83 -4.47 0.23 -9.59
CA LYS A 83 -4.92 -1.16 -9.84
C LYS A 83 -4.62 -1.65 -11.25
N ALA A 84 -4.51 -0.76 -12.24
CA ALA A 84 -4.36 -1.13 -13.65
C ALA A 84 -2.91 -1.14 -14.17
N ASP A 85 -2.11 -0.14 -13.81
CA ASP A 85 -0.80 0.15 -14.40
C ASP A 85 0.32 0.28 -13.35
N GLY A 86 -0.02 0.23 -12.05
CA GLY A 86 0.95 0.12 -10.98
C GLY A 86 1.80 1.37 -10.75
N TYR A 87 1.38 2.56 -11.16
CA TYR A 87 2.02 3.79 -10.69
C TYR A 87 1.55 4.12 -9.26
N SER A 88 2.39 4.85 -8.50
CA SER A 88 2.09 5.14 -7.09
C SER A 88 1.11 6.31 -6.95
N LEU A 89 0.25 6.27 -5.93
CA LEU A 89 -0.59 7.40 -5.54
C LEU A 89 0.26 8.65 -5.25
N ALA A 90 1.45 8.47 -4.67
CA ALA A 90 2.38 9.56 -4.44
C ALA A 90 2.81 10.26 -5.74
N ASP A 91 3.04 9.52 -6.83
CA ASP A 91 3.37 10.11 -8.14
C ASP A 91 2.17 10.91 -8.71
N ALA A 92 0.94 10.42 -8.51
CA ALA A 92 -0.25 11.14 -8.94
C ALA A 92 -0.44 12.51 -8.26
N LEU A 93 0.15 12.73 -7.07
CA LEU A 93 0.07 14.04 -6.38
C LEU A 93 0.75 15.17 -7.15
N PHE A 94 1.67 14.85 -8.07
CA PHE A 94 2.38 15.83 -8.89
C PHE A 94 1.68 16.13 -10.22
N SER A 95 0.70 15.31 -10.61
CA SER A 95 -0.10 15.50 -11.83
C SER A 95 -1.37 16.27 -11.53
N ASP A 96 -1.76 17.30 -12.30
CA ASP A 96 -2.99 18.08 -12.02
C ASP A 96 -4.31 17.32 -12.29
N LYS A 97 -4.23 16.03 -12.63
CA LYS A 97 -5.40 15.16 -12.81
C LYS A 97 -6.12 14.91 -11.48
N LYS A 98 -7.44 14.75 -11.57
CA LYS A 98 -8.26 14.28 -10.46
C LYS A 98 -7.83 12.87 -10.06
N ILE A 99 -7.64 12.66 -8.77
CA ILE A 99 -7.32 11.36 -8.18
C ILE A 99 -8.63 10.75 -7.67
N CYS A 100 -8.88 9.50 -8.05
CA CYS A 100 -9.97 8.69 -7.52
C CYS A 100 -9.34 7.55 -6.72
N LEU A 101 -9.49 7.57 -5.39
CA LEU A 101 -8.81 6.63 -4.50
C LEU A 101 -9.26 5.18 -4.71
N ASP A 102 -10.49 4.95 -5.20
CA ASP A 102 -11.01 3.62 -5.53
C ASP A 102 -10.18 2.90 -6.61
N TYR A 103 -9.36 3.64 -7.38
CA TYR A 103 -8.44 3.05 -8.36
C TYR A 103 -7.10 2.65 -7.78
N PHE A 104 -6.85 2.89 -6.50
CA PHE A 104 -5.62 2.52 -5.81
C PHE A 104 -5.90 1.43 -4.79
N TYR A 105 -4.86 0.67 -4.47
CA TYR A 105 -4.87 -0.29 -3.37
C TYR A 105 -3.63 -0.10 -2.51
N TYR A 106 -3.73 -0.40 -1.22
CA TYR A 106 -2.57 -0.42 -0.33
C TYR A 106 -1.72 -1.67 -0.59
N HIS A 107 -0.50 -1.47 -1.09
CA HIS A 107 0.43 -2.52 -1.45
C HIS A 107 1.18 -3.03 -0.22
N ASN A 108 0.46 -3.75 0.62
CA ASN A 108 1.02 -4.49 1.74
C ASN A 108 0.21 -5.76 1.96
N ASN A 109 0.84 -6.79 2.51
CA ASN A 109 0.09 -7.92 3.01
C ASN A 109 -0.57 -7.54 4.34
N THR A 110 -1.90 -7.50 4.35
CA THR A 110 -2.70 -7.24 5.56
C THR A 110 -3.30 -8.51 6.16
N SER A 111 -3.00 -9.67 5.59
CA SER A 111 -3.56 -10.94 6.00
C SER A 111 -2.71 -11.64 7.06
N ASP A 112 -3.36 -12.20 8.06
CA ASP A 112 -2.74 -13.12 9.04
C ASP A 112 -2.81 -14.58 8.57
N ILE A 113 -3.63 -14.88 7.55
CA ILE A 113 -3.86 -16.24 7.03
C ILE A 113 -3.05 -16.48 5.74
N ILE A 114 -3.10 -15.54 4.80
CA ILE A 114 -2.45 -15.66 3.50
C ILE A 114 -1.03 -15.11 3.61
N THR A 115 -0.07 -16.01 3.76
CA THR A 115 1.35 -15.63 3.91
C THR A 115 2.03 -15.38 2.57
N LEU A 116 3.17 -14.68 2.60
CA LEU A 116 4.00 -14.48 1.41
C LEU A 116 4.50 -15.81 0.82
N ASP A 117 4.81 -16.79 1.68
CA ASP A 117 5.25 -18.11 1.25
C ASP A 117 4.16 -18.87 0.50
N MET A 118 2.90 -18.73 0.91
CA MET A 118 1.76 -19.28 0.18
C MET A 118 1.61 -18.65 -1.20
N ILE A 119 1.76 -17.32 -1.31
CA ILE A 119 1.69 -16.61 -2.60
C ILE A 119 2.82 -17.09 -3.52
N GLU A 120 4.03 -17.27 -3.00
CA GLU A 120 5.16 -17.81 -3.76
C GLU A 120 4.97 -19.30 -4.14
N ASP A 121 4.30 -20.10 -3.32
CA ASP A 121 3.95 -21.48 -3.69
C ASP A 121 2.90 -21.51 -4.82
N VAL A 122 1.89 -20.63 -4.76
CA VAL A 122 0.92 -20.46 -5.87
C VAL A 122 1.63 -20.11 -7.16
N LYS A 123 2.55 -19.14 -7.13
CA LYS A 123 3.32 -18.73 -8.30
C LYS A 123 4.08 -19.89 -8.98
N LYS A 124 4.54 -20.87 -8.20
CA LYS A 124 5.31 -22.02 -8.71
C LYS A 124 4.41 -23.20 -9.09
N ASN A 125 3.34 -23.45 -8.32
CA ASN A 125 2.66 -24.74 -8.29
C ASN A 125 1.12 -24.65 -8.41
N TYR A 126 0.55 -23.53 -8.87
CA TYR A 126 -0.92 -23.32 -8.83
C TYR A 126 -1.76 -24.47 -9.41
N LEU A 127 -1.33 -25.11 -10.50
CA LEU A 127 -2.05 -26.23 -11.12
C LEU A 127 -2.24 -27.41 -10.17
N GLN A 128 -1.19 -27.75 -9.42
CA GLN A 128 -1.24 -28.81 -8.42
C GLN A 128 -2.08 -28.36 -7.22
N LEU A 129 -1.86 -27.14 -6.73
CA LEU A 129 -2.52 -26.63 -5.52
C LEU A 129 -4.04 -26.57 -5.68
N VAL A 130 -4.54 -26.21 -6.86
CA VAL A 130 -5.99 -26.19 -7.14
C VAL A 130 -6.65 -27.56 -6.91
N THR A 131 -5.92 -28.67 -7.05
CA THR A 131 -6.45 -30.03 -6.81
C THR A 131 -6.51 -30.42 -5.33
N THR A 132 -5.77 -29.72 -4.47
CA THR A 132 -5.70 -29.96 -3.02
C THR A 132 -6.69 -29.09 -2.24
N ALA A 133 -7.36 -28.14 -2.90
CA ALA A 133 -8.28 -27.22 -2.25
C ALA A 133 -9.52 -27.92 -1.69
N THR A 134 -9.88 -27.61 -0.44
CA THR A 134 -11.13 -28.06 0.20
C THR A 134 -12.16 -26.91 0.27
N SER A 135 -13.44 -27.24 0.43
CA SER A 135 -14.52 -26.25 0.61
C SER A 135 -14.26 -25.30 1.78
N ASP A 136 -13.76 -25.86 2.88
CA ASP A 136 -13.57 -25.14 4.13
C ASP A 136 -12.42 -24.14 3.99
N ASN A 137 -11.30 -24.57 3.39
CA ASN A 137 -10.17 -23.68 3.13
C ASN A 137 -10.52 -22.61 2.08
N MET A 138 -11.30 -22.95 1.05
CA MET A 138 -11.77 -21.94 0.09
C MET A 138 -12.61 -20.87 0.79
N SER A 139 -13.51 -21.27 1.69
CA SER A 139 -14.36 -20.33 2.45
C SER A 139 -13.53 -19.40 3.33
N VAL A 140 -12.48 -19.92 3.98
CA VAL A 140 -11.53 -19.11 4.76
C VAL A 140 -10.82 -18.09 3.87
N ILE A 141 -10.34 -18.51 2.69
CA ILE A 141 -9.65 -17.61 1.75
C ILE A 141 -10.60 -16.54 1.18
N GLU A 142 -11.84 -16.89 0.86
CA GLU A 142 -12.83 -15.92 0.35
C GLU A 142 -13.21 -14.87 1.40
N PHE A 143 -13.32 -15.28 2.67
CA PHE A 143 -13.57 -14.38 3.79
C PHE A 143 -12.40 -13.42 4.04
N GLU A 144 -11.17 -13.94 3.97
CA GLU A 144 -9.96 -13.14 4.20
C GLU A 144 -9.65 -12.19 3.03
N MET A 145 -9.88 -12.65 1.80
CA MET A 145 -9.57 -11.94 0.56
C MET A 145 -10.82 -11.77 -0.29
N GLU A 146 -11.63 -10.77 0.06
CA GLU A 146 -12.75 -10.36 -0.79
C GLU A 146 -12.25 -9.94 -2.18
N LYS A 147 -13.08 -10.19 -3.21
CA LYS A 147 -12.76 -9.78 -4.57
C LYS A 147 -12.66 -8.25 -4.64
N GLU A 148 -11.67 -7.74 -5.37
CA GLU A 148 -11.38 -6.30 -5.52
C GLU A 148 -10.86 -5.60 -4.24
N SER A 149 -10.63 -6.33 -3.16
CA SER A 149 -9.97 -5.81 -1.95
C SER A 149 -8.51 -5.43 -2.19
N ASP A 150 -7.94 -4.66 -1.26
CA ASP A 150 -6.51 -4.31 -1.31
C ASP A 150 -5.61 -5.54 -1.29
N LEU A 151 -5.96 -6.53 -0.47
CA LEU A 151 -5.25 -7.81 -0.38
C LEU A 151 -5.31 -8.57 -1.71
N TYR A 152 -6.46 -8.60 -2.38
CA TYR A 152 -6.59 -9.22 -3.71
C TYR A 152 -5.64 -8.60 -4.72
N TYR A 153 -5.58 -7.27 -4.77
CA TYR A 153 -4.68 -6.55 -5.69
C TYR A 153 -3.21 -6.71 -5.31
N PHE A 154 -2.88 -6.72 -4.02
CA PHE A 154 -1.54 -7.01 -3.51
C PHE A 154 -1.07 -8.41 -3.93
N ILE A 155 -1.90 -9.44 -3.79
CA ILE A 155 -1.56 -10.80 -4.18
C ILE A 155 -1.35 -10.88 -5.70
N LYS A 156 -2.24 -10.28 -6.50
CA LYS A 156 -2.06 -10.23 -7.96
C LYS A 156 -0.76 -9.57 -8.39
N ALA A 157 -0.42 -8.45 -7.76
CA ALA A 157 0.83 -7.75 -8.04
C ALA A 157 2.05 -8.62 -7.68
N THR A 158 1.99 -9.32 -6.54
CA THR A 158 3.06 -10.21 -6.06
C THR A 158 3.26 -11.43 -6.95
N LEU A 159 2.17 -12.06 -7.41
CA LEU A 159 2.23 -13.18 -8.37
C LEU A 159 2.84 -12.75 -9.72
N GLY A 160 2.62 -11.50 -10.11
CA GLY A 160 3.21 -10.88 -11.30
C GLY A 160 2.41 -11.09 -12.59
N SER A 161 2.99 -10.64 -13.70
CA SER A 161 2.31 -10.52 -15.01
C SER A 161 1.76 -11.85 -15.53
N SER A 162 2.46 -12.96 -15.31
CA SER A 162 2.03 -14.32 -15.70
C SER A 162 0.71 -14.75 -15.08
N PHE A 163 0.29 -14.10 -13.97
CA PHE A 163 -0.92 -14.40 -13.22
C PHE A 163 -1.94 -13.25 -13.24
N SER A 164 -1.65 -12.18 -13.97
CA SER A 164 -2.49 -10.97 -14.05
C SER A 164 -3.94 -11.24 -14.50
N ARG A 165 -4.13 -12.28 -15.32
CA ARG A 165 -5.42 -12.73 -15.87
C ARG A 165 -6.04 -13.90 -15.12
N MET A 166 -5.44 -14.35 -14.01
CA MET A 166 -6.01 -15.43 -13.21
C MET A 166 -7.38 -14.99 -12.66
N HIS A 167 -8.40 -15.81 -12.92
CA HIS A 167 -9.73 -15.60 -12.38
C HIS A 167 -9.69 -15.71 -10.85
N TYR A 168 -10.48 -14.87 -10.17
CA TYR A 168 -10.58 -14.85 -8.70
C TYR A 168 -10.82 -16.25 -8.12
N SER A 169 -11.76 -17.02 -8.67
CA SER A 169 -12.07 -18.38 -8.21
C SER A 169 -10.90 -19.36 -8.35
N VAL A 170 -10.02 -19.18 -9.35
CA VAL A 170 -8.82 -20.01 -9.52
C VAL A 170 -7.77 -19.61 -8.50
N LEU A 171 -7.61 -18.31 -8.24
CA LEU A 171 -6.70 -17.81 -7.21
C LEU A 171 -7.11 -18.30 -5.81
N VAL A 172 -8.40 -18.21 -5.47
CA VAL A 172 -8.97 -18.74 -4.23
C VAL A 172 -8.62 -20.22 -4.07
N LYS A 173 -8.88 -21.04 -5.11
CA LYS A 173 -8.54 -22.46 -5.09
C LYS A 173 -7.05 -22.71 -4.89
N ALA A 174 -6.18 -21.99 -5.60
CA ALA A 174 -4.74 -22.17 -5.47
C ALA A 174 -4.25 -21.82 -4.05
N LEU A 175 -4.72 -20.71 -3.49
CA LEU A 175 -4.40 -20.30 -2.11
C LEU A 175 -4.97 -21.25 -1.07
N ALA A 176 -6.19 -21.77 -1.26
CA ALA A 176 -6.79 -22.76 -0.37
C ALA A 176 -6.03 -24.09 -0.39
N GLY A 177 -5.51 -24.49 -1.55
CA GLY A 177 -4.61 -25.64 -1.67
C GLY A 177 -3.26 -25.40 -0.99
N ALA A 178 -2.70 -24.20 -1.09
CA ALA A 178 -1.48 -23.83 -0.36
C ALA A 178 -1.69 -23.84 1.16
N LEU A 179 -2.85 -23.35 1.63
CA LEU A 179 -3.24 -23.39 3.02
C LEU A 179 -3.34 -24.83 3.53
N ALA A 180 -3.97 -25.72 2.75
CA ALA A 180 -4.11 -27.15 3.09
C ALA A 180 -2.78 -27.88 3.25
N LYS A 181 -1.73 -27.45 2.52
CA LYS A 181 -0.40 -28.05 2.56
C LYS A 181 0.43 -27.60 3.78
N ASN A 182 0.11 -26.43 4.34
CA ASN A 182 0.85 -25.80 5.43
C ASN A 182 0.24 -26.06 6.82
N ILE A 183 -0.89 -26.76 6.88
CA ILE A 183 -1.54 -27.28 8.11
C ILE A 183 -1.11 -28.73 8.31
#